data_AF-A0A368LM12-F1
#
_entry.id   AF-A0A368LM12-F1
#
_cell.length_a   1.000
_cell.length_b   1.000
_cell.length_c   1.000
_cell.angle_alpha   90.00
_cell.angle_beta   90.00
_cell.angle_gamma   90.00
#
_symmetry.space_group_name_H-M   'P 1'
#
loop_
_entity.id
_entity.type
_entity.pdbx_description
1 polymer ?
#
loop_
_entity_poly.entity_id
_entity_poly.type
_entity_poly.pdbx_seq_one_letter_code
_entity_poly.pdbx_strand_id
1 'polypeptide(L)'
;MKLSPVFARRLYIALLIQHSERPNVPKLIELTGWPRRTIQDVLKALPAIGINLSFIQDGRRHNDGYYSVKDWGPFDVNVLNKWQSDIAQYLGL
;
A
#
# COMPACT_ATOMS: atom_id res chain seq x y z
N MET A 1 -15.17 -9.69 -6.98
CA MET A 1 -13.91 -9.36 -7.69
C MET A 1 -13.12 -10.63 -7.96
N LYS A 2 -12.46 -10.80 -9.13
CA LYS A 2 -11.70 -12.02 -9.50
C LYS A 2 -10.18 -11.93 -9.18
N LEU A 3 -9.79 -11.21 -8.13
CA LEU A 3 -8.39 -11.14 -7.71
C LEU A 3 -8.14 -12.13 -6.57
N SER A 4 -6.95 -12.73 -6.51
CA SER A 4 -6.57 -13.48 -5.31
C SER A 4 -6.46 -12.51 -4.12
N PRO A 5 -6.80 -12.92 -2.89
CA PRO A 5 -6.67 -12.06 -1.72
C PRO A 5 -5.25 -11.50 -1.54
N VAL A 6 -4.23 -12.30 -1.83
CA VAL A 6 -2.82 -11.86 -1.75
C VAL A 6 -2.55 -10.71 -2.72
N PHE A 7 -3.02 -10.80 -3.95
CA PHE A 7 -2.82 -9.76 -4.95
C PHE A 7 -3.65 -8.51 -4.65
N ALA A 8 -4.90 -8.68 -4.21
CA ALA A 8 -5.76 -7.57 -3.78
C ALA A 8 -5.13 -6.76 -2.64
N ARG A 9 -4.54 -7.43 -1.62
CA ARG A 9 -3.83 -6.73 -0.53
C ARG A 9 -2.66 -5.88 -1.01
N ARG A 10 -1.94 -6.33 -2.05
CA ARG A 10 -0.83 -5.56 -2.64
C ARG A 10 -1.34 -4.28 -3.28
N LEU A 11 -2.34 -4.37 -4.16
CA LEU A 11 -2.93 -3.20 -4.79
C LEU A 11 -3.52 -2.23 -3.76
N TYR A 12 -4.20 -2.77 -2.75
CA TYR A 12 -4.81 -1.95 -1.70
C TYR A 12 -3.78 -1.16 -0.89
N ILE A 13 -2.67 -1.80 -0.47
CA ILE A 13 -1.61 -1.09 0.27
C ILE A 13 -0.96 -0.01 -0.60
N ALA A 14 -0.72 -0.26 -1.89
CA ALA A 14 -0.21 0.77 -2.79
C ALA A 14 -1.18 1.97 -2.92
N LEU A 15 -2.48 1.70 -3.01
CA LEU A 15 -3.52 2.75 -3.05
C LEU A 15 -3.59 3.53 -1.74
N LEU A 16 -3.51 2.86 -0.59
CA LEU A 16 -3.44 3.55 0.70
C LEU A 16 -2.20 4.44 0.80
N ILE A 17 -1.05 3.98 0.30
CA ILE A 17 0.17 4.79 0.29
C ILE A 17 0.03 6.03 -0.61
N GLN A 18 -0.65 5.90 -1.74
CA GLN A 18 -0.87 7.00 -2.68
C GLN A 18 -1.77 8.11 -2.11
N HIS A 19 -2.76 7.75 -1.28
CA HIS A 19 -3.82 8.66 -0.84
C HIS A 19 -3.74 9.08 0.63
N SER A 20 -2.91 8.41 1.44
CA SER A 20 -2.72 8.77 2.84
C SER A 20 -1.62 9.82 2.99
N GLU A 21 -1.79 10.71 3.96
CA GLU A 21 -0.71 11.62 4.35
C GLU A 21 0.38 10.86 5.11
N ARG A 22 1.64 10.97 4.63
CA ARG A 22 2.84 10.38 5.23
C ARG A 22 2.65 8.93 5.74
N PRO A 23 2.22 7.98 4.89
CA PRO A 23 1.90 6.63 5.32
C PRO A 23 3.15 5.85 5.71
N ASN A 24 3.15 5.30 6.92
CA ASN A 24 4.18 4.40 7.42
C ASN A 24 3.55 3.10 7.92
N VAL A 25 4.38 2.14 8.35
CA VAL A 25 3.87 0.83 8.81
C VAL A 25 2.83 0.97 9.93
N PRO A 26 3.03 1.75 11.00
CA PRO A 26 1.99 2.01 12.00
C PRO A 26 0.69 2.56 11.41
N LYS A 27 0.74 3.55 10.52
CA LYS A 27 -0.48 4.14 9.93
C LYS A 27 -1.23 3.14 9.05
N LEU A 28 -0.51 2.32 8.30
CA LEU A 28 -1.13 1.26 7.49
C LEU A 28 -1.77 0.17 8.36
N ILE A 29 -1.20 -0.15 9.52
CA ILE A 29 -1.82 -1.05 10.50
C ILE A 29 -3.12 -0.45 11.03
N GLU A 30 -3.13 0.85 11.38
CA GLU A 30 -4.33 1.56 11.84
C GLU A 30 -5.45 1.53 10.78
N LEU A 31 -5.10 1.77 9.52
CA LEU A 31 -6.07 1.84 8.42
C LEU A 31 -6.66 0.49 8.03
N THR A 32 -5.93 -0.62 8.21
CA THR A 32 -6.39 -1.95 7.75
C THR A 32 -6.66 -2.94 8.87
N GLY A 33 -6.25 -2.66 10.11
CA GLY A 33 -6.26 -3.63 11.21
C GLY A 33 -5.37 -4.86 11.00
N TRP A 34 -4.52 -4.89 9.97
CA TRP A 34 -3.71 -6.08 9.67
C TRP A 34 -2.47 -6.15 10.55
N PRO A 35 -1.98 -7.37 10.87
CA PRO A 35 -0.74 -7.53 11.59
C PRO A 35 0.44 -6.84 10.89
N ARG A 36 1.37 -6.28 11.67
CA ARG A 36 2.59 -5.64 11.16
C ARG A 36 3.34 -6.48 10.13
N ARG A 37 3.45 -7.79 10.36
CA ARG A 37 4.15 -8.71 9.46
C ARG A 37 3.48 -8.75 8.09
N THR A 38 2.15 -8.76 8.04
CA THR A 38 1.36 -8.71 6.81
C THR A 38 1.66 -7.45 6.00
N ILE A 39 1.65 -6.28 6.65
CA ILE A 39 1.98 -5.00 6.00
C ILE A 39 3.40 -5.04 5.41
N GLN A 40 4.37 -5.46 6.21
CA GLN A 40 5.76 -5.53 5.79
C GLN A 40 5.99 -6.52 4.63
N ASP A 41 5.31 -7.68 4.63
CA ASP A 41 5.40 -8.65 3.53
C ASP A 41 4.75 -8.13 2.26
N VAL A 42 3.64 -7.40 2.36
CA VAL A 42 3.02 -6.73 1.20
C VAL A 42 3.97 -5.68 0.62
N LEU A 43 4.50 -4.77 1.45
CA LEU A 43 5.44 -3.73 1.01
C LEU A 43 6.65 -4.31 0.28
N LYS A 44 7.23 -5.39 0.81
CA LYS A 44 8.36 -6.11 0.20
C LYS A 44 8.02 -6.78 -1.14
N ALA A 45 6.76 -7.15 -1.36
CA ALA A 45 6.32 -7.87 -2.54
C ALA A 45 5.86 -6.96 -3.70
N LEU A 46 5.69 -5.65 -3.46
CA LEU A 46 5.23 -4.69 -4.49
C LEU A 46 6.18 -4.57 -5.70
N PRO A 47 7.51 -4.51 -5.53
CA PRO A 47 8.41 -4.40 -6.68
C PRO A 47 8.32 -5.59 -7.64
N ALA A 48 8.01 -6.79 -7.12
CA ALA A 48 7.86 -8.00 -7.93
C ALA A 48 6.66 -7.96 -8.89
N ILE A 49 5.70 -7.04 -8.66
CA ILE A 49 4.59 -6.78 -9.59
C ILE A 49 4.76 -5.45 -10.35
N GLY A 50 5.89 -4.79 -10.22
CA GLY A 50 6.22 -3.54 -10.91
C GLY A 50 5.86 -2.25 -10.15
N ILE A 51 5.26 -2.34 -8.96
CA ILE A 51 4.95 -1.15 -8.16
C ILE A 51 6.17 -0.82 -7.28
N ASN A 52 6.76 0.35 -7.50
CA ASN A 52 7.94 0.80 -6.77
C ASN A 52 7.56 1.88 -5.75
N LEU A 53 8.01 1.67 -4.52
CA LEU A 53 7.87 2.65 -3.44
C LEU A 53 9.19 3.37 -3.18
N SER A 54 9.10 4.61 -2.75
CA SER A 54 10.20 5.34 -2.12
C SER A 54 9.91 5.47 -0.62
N PHE A 55 10.96 5.46 0.21
CA PHE A 55 10.85 5.76 1.64
C PHE A 55 11.55 7.09 1.92
N ILE A 56 10.78 8.10 2.32
CA ILE A 56 11.24 9.48 2.51
C ILE A 56 11.55 9.70 3.99
N GLN A 57 12.70 10.30 4.29
CA GLN A 57 13.13 10.62 5.66
C GLN A 57 13.54 12.09 5.74
N ASP A 58 12.89 12.87 6.60
CA ASP A 58 13.17 14.32 6.76
C ASP A 58 14.29 14.62 7.77
N GLY A 59 15.22 13.68 7.97
CA GLY A 59 16.40 13.87 8.82
C GLY A 59 16.15 13.96 10.34
N ARG A 60 14.91 13.86 10.83
CA ARG A 60 14.62 13.79 12.28
C ARG A 60 14.96 12.40 12.82
N ARG A 61 15.64 12.35 13.98
CA ARG A 61 15.90 11.10 14.71
C ARG A 61 14.57 10.46 15.14
N HIS A 62 14.49 9.14 15.03
CA HIS A 62 13.36 8.23 15.36
C HIS A 62 12.43 7.83 14.19
N ASN A 63 12.96 7.24 13.11
CA ASN A 63 12.19 6.42 12.15
C ASN A 63 10.90 7.06 11.58
N ASP A 64 10.78 8.39 11.58
CA ASP A 64 9.57 9.12 11.16
C ASP A 64 9.52 9.32 9.64
N GLY A 65 9.90 8.26 8.92
CA GLY A 65 9.82 8.20 7.47
C GLY A 65 8.50 7.63 7.01
N TYR A 66 8.17 7.90 5.76
CA TYR A 66 6.92 7.47 5.13
C TYR A 66 7.16 6.96 3.72
N TYR A 67 6.24 6.14 3.25
CA TYR A 67 6.24 5.63 1.89
C TYR A 67 5.56 6.61 0.94
N SER A 68 6.05 6.67 -0.29
CA SER A 68 5.37 7.30 -1.42
C SER A 68 5.48 6.38 -2.63
N VAL A 69 4.41 6.26 -3.41
CA VAL A 69 4.44 5.49 -4.66
C VAL A 69 5.29 6.28 -5.67
N LYS A 70 6.38 5.67 -6.12
CA LYS A 70 7.27 6.26 -7.14
C LYS A 70 6.80 5.92 -8.54
N ASP A 71 6.37 4.68 -8.74
CA ASP A 71 5.97 4.15 -10.04
C ASP A 71 4.93 3.05 -9.84
N TRP A 72 3.87 3.10 -10.64
CA TRP A 72 2.80 2.10 -10.66
C TRP A 72 3.11 0.93 -11.62
N GLY A 73 4.18 1.02 -12.42
CA GLY A 73 4.56 -0.02 -13.36
C GLY A 73 3.46 -0.29 -14.38
N PRO A 74 2.97 -1.54 -14.53
CA PRO A 74 1.99 -1.89 -15.56
C PRO A 74 0.54 -1.48 -15.20
N PHE A 75 0.30 -0.89 -14.03
CA PHE A 75 -1.04 -0.61 -13.55
C PHE A 75 -1.47 0.83 -13.82
N ASP A 76 -2.70 1.01 -14.33
CA ASP A 76 -3.34 2.31 -14.44
C ASP A 76 -3.94 2.73 -13.09
N VAL A 77 -3.32 3.72 -12.44
CA VAL A 77 -3.77 4.24 -11.14
C VAL A 77 -5.19 4.80 -11.18
N ASN A 78 -5.65 5.36 -12.31
CA ASN A 78 -7.00 5.89 -12.41
C ASN A 78 -8.05 4.78 -12.38
N VAL A 79 -7.73 3.62 -12.94
CA VAL A 79 -8.59 2.44 -12.85
C VAL A 79 -8.56 1.88 -11.43
N LEU A 80 -7.37 1.74 -10.84
CA LEU A 80 -7.23 1.22 -9.48
C LEU A 80 -7.96 2.09 -8.43
N ASN A 81 -7.95 3.41 -8.60
CA ASN A 81 -8.69 4.33 -7.72
C ASN A 81 -10.20 4.05 -7.74
N LYS A 82 -10.77 3.73 -8.91
CA LYS A 82 -12.19 3.36 -9.02
C LYS A 82 -12.51 2.04 -8.31
N TRP A 83 -11.55 1.14 -8.23
CA TRP A 83 -11.71 -0.16 -7.57
C TRP A 83 -11.37 -0.13 -6.08
N GLN A 84 -10.91 0.99 -5.52
CA GLN A 84 -10.39 1.03 -4.16
C GLN A 84 -11.43 0.55 -3.13
N SER A 85 -12.67 1.03 -3.21
CA SER A 85 -13.76 0.61 -2.33
C SER A 85 -14.14 -0.87 -2.51
N ASP A 86 -14.19 -1.35 -3.76
CA ASP A 86 -14.49 -2.76 -4.06
C ASP A 86 -13.39 -3.69 -3.53
N ILE A 87 -12.13 -3.27 -3.63
CA ILE A 87 -10.98 -4.01 -3.09
C ILE A 87 -11.04 -4.04 -1.56
N ALA A 88 -11.36 -2.92 -0.90
CA ALA A 88 -11.52 -2.85 0.55
C ALA A 88 -12.61 -3.82 1.03
N GLN A 89 -13.81 -3.72 0.45
CA GLN A 89 -14.94 -4.58 0.78
C GLN A 89 -14.61 -6.07 0.56
N TYR A 90 -13.93 -6.40 -0.55
CA TYR A 90 -13.50 -7.77 -0.82
C TYR A 90 -12.50 -8.31 0.22
N LEU A 91 -11.70 -7.44 0.82
CA LEU A 91 -10.74 -7.77 1.87
C LEU A 91 -11.35 -7.74 3.28
N GLY A 92 -12.64 -7.38 3.41
CA GLY A 92 -13.34 -7.26 4.68
C GLY A 92 -12.97 -6.00 5.47
N LEU A 93 -12.63 -4.91 4.78
CA LEU A 93 -12.32 -3.59 5.34
C LEU A 93 -13.44 -2.58 5.05
#